data_AF-A0A2E3W1S7-F1
#
_entry.id   AF-A0A2E3W1S7-F1
#
_cell.length_a   1.000
_cell.length_b   1.000
_cell.length_c   1.000
_cell.angle_alpha   90.00
_cell.angle_beta   90.00
_cell.angle_gamma   90.00
#
_symmetry.space_group_name_H-M   'P 1'
#
loop_
_entity.id
_entity.type
_entity.pdbx_description
1 polymer ?
#
loop_
_entity_poly.entity_id
_entity_poly.type
_entity_poly.pdbx_seq_one_letter_code
_entity_poly.pdbx_strand_id
1 'polypeptide(L)'
;MQLTTPEAKGYDTVFPGENWFFFWRTSPSLWESKLSEFQGPSPIFVPIFWGLHNESPDVLDFGNYRPETDLKRLYDCAQKVGKELVFLLPLSPAPFLPNGGLPSYLARNLLVDERGLAVTVLDNDGRLNKLYSFYDPRVFQAFRGFCNSIARYLSENAIACEVFGANASSVESGRVKSYFNDHSTTFNRGFDRYLAQLAHDGELDKERVASDPSEVERLKKSYSNQIQSLYEQAAKESLSANWAGELNFAFLGGASSDIFERTSEHWEHPSSYLGSLLGMTTLDFIPSSVLLSPGIKNEPLLKALGAIVSEPFIRSHMQNELYDEEYSSKFNPIVFFELYRNSNPEAFLKDGLVQFLERQYAWTFRFKRELKVNFDEEFGDKVRFFKGEGLDSSEFQSVIKLFMNGSKIFLDLSGMNEDLVRRLDTFVLENSLKEEKINYVSPVSKITLGEGVIITYSSEKLNSVPLVKKLKFWETLVSYFNIRHLDIETDEDGVFYFWHSRPSNAYELSYEEIRRVSLYNTTSYKKKAKISGAKNFAFLKTVDQQKVEVRSTPIGIEVQLLPGGSVSLDFGFYE
;
A
#
# COMPACT_ATOMS: atom_id res chain seq x y z
N MET A 1 -20.73 31.38 35.02
CA MET A 1 -19.61 30.79 34.27
C MET A 1 -19.27 29.47 34.92
N GLN A 2 -19.67 28.37 34.30
CA GLN A 2 -19.40 27.02 34.78
C GLN A 2 -18.06 26.61 34.17
N LEU A 3 -17.04 26.42 35.00
CA LEU A 3 -15.77 25.83 34.57
C LEU A 3 -16.06 24.39 34.14
N THR A 4 -16.10 24.15 32.84
CA THR A 4 -16.09 22.80 32.29
C THR A 4 -14.72 22.20 32.55
N THR A 5 -14.68 21.20 33.42
CA THR A 5 -13.55 20.28 33.55
C THR A 5 -13.18 19.79 32.15
N PRO A 6 -11.92 19.92 31.69
CA PRO A 6 -11.53 19.34 30.41
C PRO A 6 -11.79 17.84 30.49
N GLU A 7 -12.60 17.32 29.55
CA GLU A 7 -12.75 15.88 29.38
C GLU A 7 -11.36 15.28 29.17
N ALA A 8 -11.03 14.26 29.96
CA ALA A 8 -9.82 13.50 29.75
C ALA A 8 -9.90 12.90 28.34
N LYS A 9 -9.05 13.36 27.42
CA LYS A 9 -8.97 12.79 26.07
C LYS A 9 -8.67 11.30 26.23
N GLY A 10 -9.66 10.43 25.95
CA GLY A 10 -9.47 8.97 25.86
C GLY A 10 -8.62 8.52 24.68
N TYR A 11 -7.96 9.47 24.00
CA TYR A 11 -7.18 9.28 22.78
C TYR A 11 -5.76 9.76 23.00
N ASP A 12 -4.79 8.90 22.68
CA ASP A 12 -3.38 9.25 22.76
C ASP A 12 -2.92 9.94 21.48
N THR A 13 -2.73 11.27 21.56
CA THR A 13 -2.22 12.07 20.44
C THR A 13 -0.79 11.73 20.05
N VAL A 14 -0.07 10.97 20.89
CA VAL A 14 1.29 10.47 20.61
C VAL A 14 1.26 9.28 19.66
N PHE A 15 0.20 8.48 19.70
CA PHE A 15 -0.04 7.33 18.83
C PHE A 15 -1.20 7.59 17.87
N PRO A 16 -1.05 8.50 16.90
CA PRO A 16 -2.14 8.90 16.04
C PRO A 16 -2.52 7.85 15.00
N GLY A 17 -1.74 6.79 14.81
CA GLY A 17 -2.04 5.69 13.91
C GLY A 17 -1.62 4.37 14.54
N GLU A 18 -1.72 3.30 13.77
CA GLU A 18 -1.63 1.92 14.27
C GLU A 18 -0.27 1.66 14.92
N ASN A 19 0.82 2.05 14.26
CA ASN A 19 2.19 1.95 14.75
C ASN A 19 3.00 3.24 14.67
N TRP A 20 2.35 4.41 14.80
CA TRP A 20 3.03 5.71 14.71
C TRP A 20 3.36 6.29 16.08
N PHE A 21 4.54 6.89 16.25
CA PHE A 21 4.90 7.64 17.46
C PHE A 21 5.35 9.06 17.13
N PHE A 22 4.51 10.04 17.42
CA PHE A 22 4.82 11.45 17.22
C PHE A 22 5.48 12.03 18.47
N PHE A 23 6.80 11.91 18.53
CA PHE A 23 7.60 12.29 19.70
C PHE A 23 7.41 13.75 20.15
N TRP A 24 7.10 14.66 19.22
CA TRP A 24 6.87 16.08 19.50
C TRP A 24 5.47 16.40 20.07
N ARG A 25 4.58 15.40 20.17
CA ARG A 25 3.23 15.54 20.75
C ARG A 25 3.21 15.30 22.26
N THR A 26 4.34 14.95 22.87
CA THR A 26 4.47 14.77 24.32
C THR A 26 5.86 15.19 24.81
N SER A 27 6.01 15.39 26.11
CA SER A 27 7.29 15.70 26.73
C SER A 27 8.26 14.51 26.65
N PRO A 28 9.57 14.74 26.41
CA PRO A 28 10.58 13.69 26.43
C PRO A 28 10.70 12.92 27.75
N SER A 29 10.22 13.49 28.85
CA SER A 29 10.15 12.79 30.14
C SER A 29 9.11 11.66 30.17
N LEU A 30 8.18 11.64 29.20
CA LEU A 30 7.07 10.69 29.13
C LEU A 30 7.26 9.65 28.02
N TRP A 31 8.30 9.75 27.19
CA TRP A 31 8.49 8.82 26.07
C TRP A 31 8.63 7.37 26.52
N GLU A 32 9.43 7.09 27.55
CA GLU A 32 9.63 5.73 28.07
C GLU A 32 8.32 5.11 28.56
N SER A 33 7.54 5.84 29.37
CA SER A 33 6.24 5.35 29.84
C SER A 33 5.25 5.14 28.69
N LYS A 34 5.20 6.07 27.73
CA LYS A 34 4.32 5.95 26.56
C LYS A 34 4.66 4.77 25.67
N LEU A 35 5.94 4.54 25.42
CA LEU A 35 6.41 3.38 24.64
C LEU A 35 6.14 2.07 25.39
N SER A 36 6.24 2.05 26.73
CA SER A 36 5.91 0.87 27.54
C SER A 36 4.42 0.48 27.45
N GLU A 37 3.53 1.46 27.33
CA GLU A 37 2.08 1.27 27.22
C GLU A 37 1.64 0.81 25.82
N PHE A 38 2.48 0.97 24.80
CA PHE A 38 2.12 0.68 23.41
C PHE A 38 1.87 -0.81 23.16
N GLN A 39 0.66 -1.13 22.70
CA GLN A 39 0.19 -2.50 22.37
C GLN A 39 -0.04 -2.73 20.87
N GLY A 40 0.30 -1.75 20.02
CA GLY A 40 0.12 -1.87 18.57
C GLY A 40 1.20 -2.72 17.89
N PRO A 41 1.19 -2.77 16.55
CA PRO A 41 2.16 -3.53 15.76
C PRO A 41 3.57 -2.96 15.88
N SER A 42 4.55 -3.85 15.84
CA SER A 42 5.98 -3.54 15.75
C SER A 42 6.44 -3.68 14.29
N PRO A 43 7.46 -2.92 13.83
CA PRO A 43 8.12 -1.82 14.54
C PRO A 43 7.26 -0.56 14.64
N ILE A 44 7.62 0.30 15.59
CA ILE A 44 7.01 1.62 15.76
C ILE A 44 7.68 2.61 14.79
N PHE A 45 6.87 3.24 13.96
CA PHE A 45 7.24 4.28 13.02
C PHE A 45 7.42 5.63 13.71
N VAL A 46 8.65 6.15 13.68
CA VAL A 46 9.01 7.46 14.20
C VAL A 46 9.36 8.40 13.04
N PRO A 47 8.44 9.27 12.59
CA PRO A 47 8.74 10.23 11.54
C PRO A 47 9.77 11.28 11.97
N ILE A 48 10.81 11.46 11.16
CA ILE A 48 11.77 12.55 11.34
C ILE A 48 11.13 13.85 10.85
N PHE A 49 10.72 14.70 11.78
CA PHE A 49 10.10 15.99 11.46
C PHE A 49 11.16 17.04 11.08
N TRP A 50 11.52 17.10 9.80
CA TRP A 50 12.55 18.02 9.28
C TRP A 50 12.34 19.48 9.73
N GLY A 51 11.13 20.03 9.58
CA GLY A 51 10.83 21.39 10.01
C GLY A 51 11.05 21.67 11.50
N LEU A 52 10.95 20.65 12.36
CA LEU A 52 11.23 20.77 13.80
C LEU A 52 12.74 20.73 14.09
N HIS A 53 13.48 19.89 13.38
CA HIS A 53 14.94 19.78 13.52
C HIS A 53 15.69 20.94 12.86
N ASN A 54 15.06 21.69 11.96
CA ASN A 54 15.71 22.71 11.15
C ASN A 54 14.84 23.97 11.01
N GLU A 55 14.65 24.72 12.08
CA GLU A 55 13.81 25.94 12.03
C GLU A 55 14.48 27.12 11.30
N SER A 56 15.80 27.15 11.29
CA SER A 56 16.62 28.22 10.69
C SER A 56 17.64 27.62 9.72
N PRO A 57 18.01 28.31 8.63
CA PRO A 57 18.89 27.76 7.59
C PRO A 57 20.20 27.16 8.11
N ASP A 58 20.79 27.76 9.14
CA ASP A 58 22.13 27.42 9.63
C ASP A 58 22.12 26.56 10.92
N VAL A 59 20.94 26.26 11.46
CA VAL A 59 20.80 25.59 12.76
C VAL A 59 20.02 24.30 12.59
N LEU A 60 20.71 23.20 12.91
CA LEU A 60 20.12 21.88 13.09
C LEU A 60 20.17 21.49 14.56
N ASP A 61 19.05 21.02 15.07
CA ASP A 61 18.89 20.68 16.48
C ASP A 61 18.55 19.20 16.65
N PHE A 62 19.31 18.53 17.51
CA PHE A 62 19.16 17.12 17.88
C PHE A 62 19.27 16.94 19.41
N GLY A 63 18.57 17.80 20.16
CA GLY A 63 18.56 17.81 21.62
C GLY A 63 19.38 18.94 22.27
N ASN A 64 20.04 19.79 21.49
CA ASN A 64 20.90 20.85 22.01
C ASN A 64 20.09 22.05 22.52
N TYR A 65 19.01 22.39 21.81
CA TYR A 65 18.14 23.51 22.15
C TYR A 65 16.76 23.05 22.60
N ARG A 66 16.20 22.04 21.95
CA ARG A 66 14.89 21.47 22.27
C ARG A 66 15.03 20.02 22.69
N PRO A 67 14.62 19.65 23.91
CA PRO A 67 14.61 18.26 24.34
C PRO A 67 13.82 17.33 23.41
N GLU A 68 12.79 17.84 22.73
CA GLU A 68 11.97 17.06 21.80
C GLU A 68 12.75 16.60 20.56
N THR A 69 13.81 17.28 20.16
CA THR A 69 14.61 16.90 18.98
C THR A 69 15.67 15.86 19.29
N ASP A 70 15.77 15.39 20.54
CA ASP A 70 16.76 14.40 20.98
C ASP A 70 16.37 12.97 20.55
N LEU A 71 16.77 12.59 19.33
CA LEU A 71 16.50 11.27 18.77
C LEU A 71 17.28 10.16 19.50
N LYS A 72 18.46 10.45 20.06
CA LYS A 72 19.24 9.48 20.85
C LYS A 72 18.49 9.09 22.12
N ARG A 73 17.98 10.06 22.86
CA ARG A 73 17.16 9.81 24.05
C ARG A 73 15.92 8.98 23.71
N LEU A 74 15.23 9.30 22.61
CA LEU A 74 14.06 8.54 22.17
C LEU A 74 14.42 7.07 21.87
N TYR A 75 15.50 6.85 21.13
CA TYR A 75 16.02 5.52 20.83
C TYR A 75 16.35 4.74 22.11
N ASP A 76 17.05 5.36 23.06
CA ASP A 76 17.42 4.73 24.33
C ASP A 76 16.19 4.38 25.19
N CYS A 77 15.17 5.25 25.20
CA CYS A 77 13.90 4.96 25.86
C CYS A 77 13.24 3.71 25.27
N ALA A 78 13.19 3.58 23.94
CA ALA A 78 12.58 2.42 23.31
C ALA A 78 13.34 1.11 23.56
N GLN A 79 14.67 1.16 23.50
CA GLN A 79 15.53 0.00 23.81
C GLN A 79 15.31 -0.49 25.24
N LYS A 80 15.21 0.42 26.22
CA LYS A 80 14.95 0.06 27.63
C LYS A 80 13.63 -0.70 27.84
N VAL A 81 12.60 -0.36 27.07
CA VAL A 81 11.28 -1.00 27.16
C VAL A 81 11.09 -2.14 26.15
N GLY A 82 12.16 -2.54 25.44
CA GLY A 82 12.13 -3.62 24.48
C GLY A 82 11.25 -3.34 23.26
N LYS A 83 11.12 -2.08 22.84
CA LYS A 83 10.36 -1.69 21.64
C LYS A 83 11.30 -1.41 20.48
N GLU A 84 11.01 -2.02 19.35
CA GLU A 84 11.70 -1.76 18.09
C GLU A 84 11.16 -0.49 17.45
N LEU A 85 12.06 0.43 17.12
CA LEU A 85 11.74 1.66 16.38
C LEU A 85 12.35 1.57 15.00
N VAL A 86 11.69 2.22 14.04
CA VAL A 86 12.32 2.62 12.79
C VAL A 86 12.04 4.10 12.53
N PHE A 87 13.05 4.80 12.03
CA PHE A 87 12.90 6.20 11.67
C PHE A 87 12.40 6.35 10.24
N LEU A 88 11.44 7.25 10.03
CA LEU A 88 10.90 7.56 8.72
C LEU A 88 11.38 8.93 8.24
N LEU A 89 12.23 8.95 7.23
CA LEU A 89 12.67 10.19 6.57
C LEU A 89 11.69 10.55 5.44
N PRO A 90 11.02 11.72 5.48
CA PRO A 90 10.06 12.08 4.43
C PRO A 90 10.76 12.31 3.08
N LEU A 91 10.39 11.53 2.06
CA LEU A 91 10.83 11.72 0.66
C LEU A 91 9.82 12.52 -0.17
N SER A 92 8.61 12.70 0.35
CA SER A 92 7.56 13.54 -0.21
C SER A 92 6.94 14.40 0.90
N PRO A 93 6.09 15.40 0.57
CA PRO A 93 5.34 16.13 1.58
C PRO A 93 4.56 15.19 2.51
N ALA A 94 4.79 15.31 3.82
CA ALA A 94 4.11 14.52 4.84
C ALA A 94 2.79 15.22 5.26
N PRO A 95 1.60 14.66 4.97
CA PRO A 95 0.32 15.37 5.08
C PRO A 95 -0.08 15.73 6.52
N PHE A 96 0.47 15.01 7.50
CA PHE A 96 0.21 15.20 8.92
C PHE A 96 1.15 16.23 9.59
N LEU A 97 2.10 16.78 8.83
CA LEU A 97 3.02 17.79 9.32
C LEU A 97 2.66 19.18 8.76
N PRO A 98 2.84 20.24 9.57
CA PRO A 98 2.81 21.61 9.06
C PRO A 98 3.76 21.77 7.86
N ASN A 99 3.31 22.48 6.84
CA ASN A 99 4.04 22.69 5.58
C ASN A 99 4.51 21.40 4.87
N GLY A 100 3.85 20.27 5.11
CA GLY A 100 4.28 18.98 4.57
C GLY A 100 5.59 18.48 5.18
N GLY A 101 5.99 18.99 6.34
CA GLY A 101 7.26 18.66 7.01
C GLY A 101 8.43 19.57 6.66
N LEU A 102 8.28 20.48 5.69
CA LEU A 102 9.35 21.42 5.33
C LEU A 102 9.57 22.48 6.43
N PRO A 103 10.83 22.89 6.65
CA PRO A 103 11.15 24.13 7.34
C PRO A 103 10.37 25.32 6.78
N SER A 104 9.90 26.21 7.67
CA SER A 104 9.07 27.36 7.30
C SER A 104 9.76 28.30 6.29
N TYR A 105 11.08 28.45 6.35
CA TYR A 105 11.84 29.29 5.42
C TYR A 105 11.96 28.72 3.98
N LEU A 106 11.73 27.41 3.84
CA LEU A 106 11.68 26.69 2.55
C LEU A 106 10.26 26.57 2.00
N ALA A 107 9.24 26.64 2.85
CA ALA A 107 7.82 26.54 2.50
C ALA A 107 7.29 27.79 1.77
N ARG A 108 7.76 28.02 0.53
CA ARG A 108 7.46 29.23 -0.26
C ARG A 108 6.53 28.98 -1.45
N ASN A 109 6.73 27.87 -2.14
CA ASN A 109 5.98 27.53 -3.36
C ASN A 109 4.96 26.45 -3.02
N LEU A 110 3.67 26.78 -3.06
CA LEU A 110 2.61 25.80 -2.81
C LEU A 110 2.63 24.72 -3.90
N LEU A 111 2.41 23.48 -3.46
CA LEU A 111 2.12 22.39 -4.37
C LEU A 111 0.70 22.55 -4.92
N VAL A 112 0.53 22.27 -6.20
CA VAL A 112 -0.72 22.51 -6.92
C VAL A 112 -1.17 21.25 -7.66
N ASP A 113 -2.47 20.94 -7.63
CA ASP A 113 -3.07 19.81 -8.33
C ASP A 113 -3.25 20.07 -9.84
N GLU A 114 -3.67 19.05 -10.59
CA GLU A 114 -3.94 19.14 -12.04
C GLU A 114 -4.96 20.24 -12.42
N ARG A 115 -5.78 20.70 -11.47
CA ARG A 115 -6.80 21.74 -11.68
C ARG A 115 -6.30 23.14 -11.32
N GLY A 116 -5.05 23.28 -10.90
CA GLY A 116 -4.50 24.58 -10.49
C GLY A 116 -4.83 24.96 -9.05
N LEU A 117 -5.35 24.04 -8.22
CA LEU A 117 -5.69 24.30 -6.82
C LEU A 117 -4.55 23.88 -5.88
N ALA A 118 -4.32 24.68 -4.83
CA ALA A 118 -3.34 24.33 -3.81
C ALA A 118 -3.77 23.05 -3.07
N VAL A 119 -2.85 22.11 -2.94
CA VAL A 119 -3.13 20.85 -2.22
C VAL A 119 -3.02 21.09 -0.72
N THR A 120 -4.10 20.73 -0.02
CA THR A 120 -4.22 20.85 1.42
C THR A 120 -4.79 19.57 2.00
N VAL A 121 -4.46 19.30 3.27
CA VAL A 121 -4.90 18.09 3.97
C VAL A 121 -5.26 18.46 5.41
N LEU A 122 -6.33 17.87 5.95
CA LEU A 122 -6.70 18.02 7.37
C LEU A 122 -5.96 16.97 8.20
N ASP A 123 -5.31 17.41 9.28
CA ASP A 123 -4.74 16.48 10.27
C ASP A 123 -5.80 15.94 11.24
N ASN A 124 -5.36 15.12 12.19
CA ASN A 124 -6.23 14.50 13.20
C ASN A 124 -6.83 15.49 14.21
N ASP A 125 -6.28 16.70 14.30
CA ASP A 125 -6.80 17.79 15.12
C ASP A 125 -7.71 18.75 14.31
N GLY A 126 -7.99 18.42 13.04
CA GLY A 126 -8.77 19.26 12.14
C GLY A 126 -8.03 20.50 11.63
N ARG A 127 -6.69 20.53 11.75
CA ARG A 127 -5.88 21.64 11.22
C ARG A 127 -5.61 21.43 9.75
N LEU A 128 -5.72 22.51 8.98
CA LEU A 128 -5.45 22.52 7.55
C LEU A 128 -3.94 22.69 7.29
N ASN A 129 -3.28 21.62 6.86
CA ASN A 129 -1.90 21.64 6.39
C ASN A 129 -1.85 21.95 4.90
N LYS A 130 -1.03 22.93 4.53
CA LYS A 130 -0.71 23.24 3.12
C LYS A 130 0.52 22.47 2.70
N LEU A 131 0.50 21.88 1.51
CA LEU A 131 1.65 21.19 0.95
C LEU A 131 2.43 22.13 0.00
N TYR A 132 3.74 21.90 -0.07
CA TYR A 132 4.68 22.75 -0.79
C TYR A 132 5.51 21.93 -1.77
N SER A 133 5.95 22.57 -2.85
CA SER A 133 6.64 21.94 -3.96
C SER A 133 8.05 21.47 -3.57
N PHE A 134 8.33 20.18 -3.80
CA PHE A 134 9.66 19.59 -3.67
C PHE A 134 10.54 19.82 -4.93
N TYR A 135 10.00 20.46 -5.98
CA TYR A 135 10.73 20.80 -7.20
C TYR A 135 11.54 22.10 -7.07
N ASP A 136 11.43 22.81 -5.94
CA ASP A 136 12.26 23.97 -5.66
C ASP A 136 13.72 23.53 -5.39
N PRO A 137 14.71 23.97 -6.17
CA PRO A 137 16.10 23.56 -5.98
C PRO A 137 16.64 23.84 -4.57
N ARG A 138 16.13 24.87 -3.88
CA ARG A 138 16.53 25.20 -2.51
C ARG A 138 16.09 24.14 -1.51
N VAL A 139 14.92 23.53 -1.74
CA VAL A 139 14.43 22.43 -0.91
C VAL A 139 15.37 21.24 -1.06
N PHE A 140 15.71 20.85 -2.29
CA PHE A 140 16.62 19.73 -2.52
C PHE A 140 18.02 19.96 -1.92
N GLN A 141 18.60 21.16 -2.11
CA GLN A 141 19.92 21.48 -1.53
C GLN A 141 19.91 21.43 0.00
N ALA A 142 18.87 21.97 0.63
CA ALA A 142 18.72 21.90 2.07
C ALA A 142 18.47 20.46 2.57
N PHE A 143 17.69 19.67 1.83
CA PHE A 143 17.42 18.27 2.14
C PHE A 143 18.72 17.43 2.17
N ARG A 144 19.63 17.63 1.21
CA ARG A 144 20.95 16.98 1.21
C ARG A 144 21.76 17.33 2.46
N GLY A 145 21.79 18.61 2.84
CA GLY A 145 22.46 19.05 4.06
C GLY A 145 21.85 18.44 5.32
N PHE A 146 20.53 18.30 5.35
CA PHE A 146 19.79 17.66 6.43
C PHE A 146 20.12 16.16 6.55
N CYS A 147 20.10 15.41 5.44
CA CYS A 147 20.45 13.98 5.43
C CYS A 147 21.87 13.72 5.95
N ASN A 148 22.85 14.50 5.50
CA ASN A 148 24.23 14.41 5.97
C ASN A 148 24.34 14.65 7.49
N SER A 149 23.57 15.60 8.00
CA SER A 149 23.60 15.95 9.42
C SER A 149 22.93 14.91 10.29
N ILE A 150 21.82 14.32 9.84
CA ILE A 150 21.21 13.15 10.49
C ILE A 150 22.20 12.00 10.51
N ALA A 151 22.80 11.66 9.36
CA ALA A 151 23.74 10.55 9.26
C ALA A 151 24.92 10.69 10.23
N ARG A 152 25.51 11.89 10.29
CA ARG A 152 26.56 12.21 11.27
C ARG A 152 26.05 12.03 12.71
N TYR A 153 24.89 12.57 13.04
CA TYR A 153 24.31 12.45 14.39
C TYR A 153 24.05 11.00 14.79
N LEU A 154 23.45 10.19 13.90
CA LEU A 154 23.19 8.76 14.15
C LEU A 154 24.50 8.00 14.40
N SER A 155 25.53 8.27 13.59
CA SER A 155 26.85 7.65 13.73
C SER A 155 27.56 8.05 15.03
N GLU A 156 27.63 9.35 15.34
CA GLU A 156 28.29 9.87 16.54
C GLU A 156 27.65 9.36 17.84
N ASN A 157 26.34 9.11 17.83
CA ASN A 157 25.58 8.63 18.98
C ASN A 157 25.33 7.11 18.99
N ALA A 158 25.94 6.37 18.04
CA ALA A 158 25.80 4.93 17.87
C ALA A 158 24.32 4.46 17.86
N ILE A 159 23.47 5.18 17.13
CA ILE A 159 22.06 4.82 16.97
C ILE A 159 21.96 3.79 15.84
N ALA A 160 21.76 2.52 16.20
CA ALA A 160 21.68 1.40 15.27
C ALA A 160 20.27 1.21 14.66
N CYS A 161 19.42 2.24 14.71
CA CYS A 161 18.05 2.20 14.20
C CYS A 161 18.04 2.21 12.66
N GLU A 162 17.16 1.42 12.05
CA GLU A 162 16.90 1.49 10.61
C GLU A 162 16.21 2.81 10.24
N VAL A 163 16.59 3.35 9.08
CA VAL A 163 15.98 4.54 8.48
C VAL A 163 15.35 4.16 7.14
N PHE A 164 14.04 4.36 7.02
CA PHE A 164 13.32 4.19 5.77
C PHE A 164 12.92 5.54 5.18
N GLY A 165 12.99 5.65 3.86
CA GLY A 165 12.34 6.72 3.12
C GLY A 165 10.83 6.55 3.14
N ALA A 166 10.08 7.58 3.53
CA ALA A 166 8.63 7.55 3.55
C ALA A 166 8.05 8.36 2.38
N ASN A 167 7.40 7.64 1.46
CA ASN A 167 6.62 8.20 0.37
C ASN A 167 5.15 8.28 0.79
N ALA A 168 4.58 9.48 0.79
CA ALA A 168 3.21 9.75 1.22
C ALA A 168 2.28 9.94 0.03
N SER A 169 1.12 9.28 0.08
CA SER A 169 0.08 9.36 -0.94
C SER A 169 -1.32 9.38 -0.31
N SER A 170 -2.33 9.73 -1.11
CA SER A 170 -3.74 9.46 -0.84
C SER A 170 -4.30 8.49 -1.88
N VAL A 171 -5.47 7.92 -1.61
CA VAL A 171 -6.24 7.18 -2.62
C VAL A 171 -7.49 7.98 -2.94
N GLU A 172 -7.71 8.28 -4.21
CA GLU A 172 -8.89 8.98 -4.71
C GLU A 172 -9.45 8.21 -5.91
N SER A 173 -10.74 7.82 -5.83
CA SER A 173 -11.41 7.04 -6.89
C SER A 173 -10.64 5.77 -7.30
N GLY A 174 -10.10 5.03 -6.32
CA GLY A 174 -9.32 3.80 -6.56
C GLY A 174 -7.93 4.03 -7.17
N ARG A 175 -7.48 5.28 -7.29
CA ARG A 175 -6.14 5.63 -7.79
C ARG A 175 -5.29 6.22 -6.69
N VAL A 176 -4.04 5.79 -6.64
CA VAL A 176 -3.03 6.42 -5.79
C VAL A 176 -2.66 7.79 -6.36
N LYS A 177 -2.71 8.82 -5.52
CA LYS A 177 -2.19 10.15 -5.80
C LYS A 177 -1.06 10.44 -4.84
N SER A 178 0.16 10.53 -5.36
CA SER A 178 1.32 10.91 -4.57
C SER A 178 1.22 12.38 -4.17
N TYR A 179 1.58 12.70 -2.92
CA TYR A 179 1.76 14.09 -2.51
C TYR A 179 3.02 14.74 -3.11
N PHE A 180 3.81 13.99 -3.90
CA PHE A 180 4.90 14.52 -4.71
C PHE A 180 4.43 15.05 -6.08
N ASN A 181 3.22 14.69 -6.52
CA ASN A 181 2.66 15.16 -7.79
C ASN A 181 2.40 16.66 -7.70
N ASP A 182 2.96 17.44 -8.61
CA ASP A 182 2.88 18.90 -8.59
C ASP A 182 2.68 19.46 -9.99
N HIS A 183 1.80 20.46 -10.11
CA HIS A 183 1.53 21.22 -11.34
C HIS A 183 1.80 22.72 -11.14
N SER A 184 2.52 23.07 -10.06
CA SER A 184 2.88 24.45 -9.75
C SER A 184 3.77 25.08 -10.82
N THR A 185 3.92 26.40 -10.76
CA THR A 185 4.86 27.14 -11.61
C THR A 185 6.31 26.69 -11.40
N THR A 186 6.65 26.17 -10.22
CA THR A 186 7.99 25.66 -9.91
C THR A 186 8.23 24.35 -10.66
N PHE A 187 7.25 23.44 -10.64
CA PHE A 187 7.27 22.22 -11.45
C PHE A 187 7.42 22.55 -12.94
N ASN A 188 6.54 23.39 -13.49
CA ASN A 188 6.54 23.70 -14.92
C ASN A 188 7.86 24.31 -15.40
N ARG A 189 8.44 25.25 -14.63
CA ARG A 189 9.77 25.82 -14.96
C ARG A 189 10.88 24.79 -14.93
N GLY A 190 10.83 23.83 -14.00
CA GLY A 190 11.78 22.74 -13.94
C GLY A 190 11.62 21.76 -15.11
N PHE A 191 10.37 21.44 -15.46
CA PHE A 191 10.03 20.62 -16.61
C PHE A 191 10.47 21.26 -17.94
N ASP A 192 10.29 22.56 -18.12
CA ASP A 192 10.78 23.29 -19.31
C ASP A 192 12.29 23.15 -19.48
N ARG A 193 13.06 23.20 -18.38
CA ARG A 193 14.51 22.98 -18.39
C ARG A 193 14.88 21.54 -18.73
N TYR A 194 14.12 20.58 -18.21
CA TYR A 194 14.28 19.17 -18.54
C TYR A 194 14.05 18.91 -20.04
N LEU A 195 12.99 19.47 -20.63
CA LEU A 195 12.76 19.40 -22.07
C LEU A 195 13.88 20.06 -22.87
N ALA A 196 14.38 21.22 -22.43
CA ALA A 196 15.50 21.87 -23.08
C ALA A 196 16.79 21.02 -23.05
N GLN A 197 17.02 20.29 -21.94
CA GLN A 197 18.15 19.36 -21.81
C GLN A 197 18.01 18.17 -22.77
N LEU A 198 16.85 17.49 -22.78
CA LEU A 198 16.60 16.40 -23.73
C LEU A 198 16.73 16.84 -25.20
N ALA A 199 16.30 18.07 -25.50
CA ALA A 199 16.46 18.65 -26.83
C ALA A 199 17.94 18.92 -27.18
N HIS A 200 18.76 19.28 -26.19
CA HIS A 200 20.20 19.44 -26.37
C HIS A 200 20.90 18.10 -26.59
N ASP A 201 20.48 17.07 -25.85
CA ASP A 201 21.07 15.73 -25.90
C ASP A 201 20.59 14.90 -27.12
N GLY A 202 19.65 15.43 -27.90
CA GLY A 202 19.11 14.79 -29.10
C GLY A 202 18.07 13.69 -28.81
N GLU A 203 17.62 13.59 -27.56
CA GLU A 203 16.68 12.56 -27.08
C GLU A 203 15.21 13.01 -27.18
N LEU A 204 14.95 14.28 -27.51
CA LEU A 204 13.61 14.84 -27.62
C LEU A 204 13.07 14.80 -29.07
N ASP A 205 12.01 14.02 -29.28
CA ASP A 205 11.19 14.10 -30.48
C ASP A 205 10.21 15.29 -30.40
N LYS A 206 10.63 16.44 -30.94
CA LYS A 206 9.87 17.69 -30.89
C LYS A 206 8.54 17.62 -31.64
N GLU A 207 8.47 16.86 -32.73
CA GLU A 207 7.23 16.73 -33.52
C GLU A 207 6.21 15.91 -32.75
N ARG A 208 6.63 14.79 -32.15
CA ARG A 208 5.77 13.95 -31.33
C ARG A 208 5.23 14.71 -30.12
N VAL A 209 6.09 15.42 -29.39
CA VAL A 209 5.69 16.24 -28.23
C VAL A 209 4.68 17.33 -28.61
N ALA A 210 4.80 17.92 -29.80
CA ALA A 210 3.85 18.94 -30.28
C ALA A 210 2.50 18.34 -30.70
N SER A 211 2.50 17.11 -31.22
CA SER A 211 1.31 16.45 -31.79
C SER A 211 0.55 15.53 -30.83
N ASP A 212 1.21 15.00 -29.79
CA ASP A 212 0.70 13.94 -28.93
C ASP A 212 0.69 14.36 -27.45
N PRO A 213 -0.48 14.70 -26.88
CA PRO A 213 -0.61 15.02 -25.46
C PRO A 213 -0.19 13.89 -24.52
N SER A 214 -0.28 12.62 -24.95
CA SER A 214 0.10 11.48 -24.11
C SER A 214 1.62 11.39 -23.93
N GLU A 215 2.38 11.85 -24.92
CA GLU A 215 3.84 11.93 -24.85
C GLU A 215 4.29 13.00 -23.85
N VAL A 216 3.61 14.15 -23.80
CA VAL A 216 3.87 15.19 -22.80
C VAL A 216 3.67 14.64 -21.38
N GLU A 217 2.60 13.89 -21.16
CA GLU A 217 2.30 13.30 -19.85
C GLU A 217 3.34 12.23 -19.46
N ARG A 218 3.78 11.41 -20.44
CA ARG A 218 4.88 10.45 -20.24
C ARG A 218 6.17 11.16 -19.81
N LEU A 219 6.53 12.26 -20.47
CA LEU A 219 7.72 13.05 -20.14
C LEU A 219 7.61 13.73 -18.78
N LYS A 220 6.44 14.27 -18.42
CA LYS A 220 6.19 14.80 -17.06
C LYS A 220 6.39 13.74 -16.00
N LYS A 221 5.82 12.55 -16.19
CA LYS A 221 6.01 11.41 -15.28
C LYS A 221 7.47 11.00 -15.18
N SER A 222 8.20 10.98 -16.30
CA SER A 222 9.65 10.72 -16.33
C SER A 222 10.42 11.76 -15.50
N TYR A 223 10.13 13.04 -15.70
CA TYR A 223 10.73 14.13 -14.94
C TYR A 223 10.41 14.04 -13.44
N SER A 224 9.15 13.81 -13.05
CA SER A 224 8.76 13.61 -11.65
C SER A 224 9.52 12.45 -11.00
N ASN A 225 9.60 11.31 -11.68
CA ASN A 225 10.36 10.15 -11.18
C ASN A 225 11.85 10.46 -11.03
N GLN A 226 12.44 11.22 -11.96
CA GLN A 226 13.84 11.64 -11.87
C GLN A 226 14.08 12.55 -10.66
N ILE A 227 13.20 13.52 -10.40
CA ILE A 227 13.36 14.40 -9.23
C ILE A 227 13.15 13.62 -7.93
N GLN A 228 12.14 12.74 -7.87
CA GLN A 228 11.92 11.90 -6.69
C GLN A 228 13.13 10.99 -6.40
N SER A 229 13.71 10.36 -7.43
CA SER A 229 14.89 9.51 -7.27
C SER A 229 16.13 10.27 -6.81
N LEU A 230 16.25 11.58 -7.10
CA LEU A 230 17.32 12.40 -6.53
C LEU A 230 17.21 12.53 -5.00
N TYR A 231 15.99 12.69 -4.46
CA TYR A 231 15.78 12.72 -3.01
C TYR A 231 16.11 11.37 -2.37
N GLU A 232 15.64 10.27 -2.98
CA GLU A 232 15.96 8.91 -2.56
C GLU A 232 17.49 8.67 -2.55
N GLN A 233 18.17 8.96 -3.67
CA GLN A 233 19.61 8.76 -3.81
C GLN A 233 20.38 9.58 -2.78
N ALA A 234 20.02 10.86 -2.59
CA ALA A 234 20.65 11.70 -1.59
C ALA A 234 20.52 11.13 -0.17
N ALA A 235 19.34 10.61 0.19
CA ALA A 235 19.11 9.98 1.48
C ALA A 235 19.91 8.68 1.61
N LYS A 236 19.82 7.79 0.62
CA LYS A 236 20.51 6.50 0.57
C LYS A 236 22.03 6.63 0.65
N GLU A 237 22.61 7.59 -0.07
CA GLU A 237 24.05 7.86 -0.04
C GLU A 237 24.48 8.38 1.33
N SER A 238 23.76 9.37 1.87
CA SER A 238 24.12 10.01 3.14
C SER A 238 23.94 9.05 4.33
N LEU A 239 22.86 8.29 4.35
CA LEU A 239 22.44 7.41 5.45
C LEU A 239 22.80 5.94 5.20
N SER A 240 23.75 5.64 4.31
CA SER A 240 24.06 4.28 3.85
C SER A 240 24.25 3.23 4.95
N ALA A 241 24.76 3.61 6.12
CA ALA A 241 24.92 2.71 7.27
C ALA A 241 23.61 2.31 7.97
N ASN A 242 22.56 3.14 7.85
CA ASN A 242 21.27 2.95 8.51
C ASN A 242 20.11 2.80 7.50
N TRP A 243 20.33 3.06 6.21
CA TRP A 243 19.29 3.08 5.19
C TRP A 243 18.78 1.67 4.90
N ALA A 244 17.51 1.43 5.17
CA ALA A 244 16.88 0.12 5.02
C ALA A 244 15.94 0.01 3.81
N GLY A 245 15.62 1.12 3.14
CA GLY A 245 14.80 1.13 1.93
C GLY A 245 13.71 2.19 1.96
N GLU A 246 12.63 1.95 1.22
CA GLU A 246 11.49 2.86 1.12
C GLU A 246 10.18 2.20 1.53
N LEU A 247 9.32 2.96 2.17
CA LEU A 247 7.97 2.56 2.54
C LEU A 247 6.96 3.52 1.89
N ASN A 248 5.96 2.92 1.25
CA ASN A 248 4.89 3.63 0.56
C ASN A 248 3.64 3.66 1.44
N PHE A 249 3.25 4.85 1.90
CA PHE A 249 2.10 5.07 2.76
C PHE A 249 0.94 5.70 2.00
N ALA A 250 -0.26 5.20 2.28
CA ALA A 250 -1.49 5.82 1.84
C ALA A 250 -2.32 6.27 3.06
N PHE A 251 -2.68 7.55 3.11
CA PHE A 251 -3.35 8.13 4.28
C PHE A 251 -4.86 8.21 4.08
N LEU A 252 -5.62 7.62 5.01
CA LEU A 252 -7.08 7.73 5.05
C LEU A 252 -7.50 9.16 5.38
N GLY A 253 -8.52 9.67 4.69
CA GLY A 253 -8.96 11.06 4.84
C GLY A 253 -7.99 12.08 4.24
N GLY A 254 -7.01 11.63 3.45
CA GLY A 254 -5.98 12.46 2.84
C GLY A 254 -6.32 12.98 1.44
N ALA A 255 -7.40 12.51 0.81
CA ALA A 255 -7.73 12.95 -0.54
C ALA A 255 -8.31 14.37 -0.51
N SER A 256 -8.13 15.12 -1.61
CA SER A 256 -8.66 16.48 -1.72
C SER A 256 -10.19 16.53 -1.62
N SER A 257 -10.88 15.45 -2.01
CA SER A 257 -12.32 15.27 -1.84
C SER A 257 -12.75 15.19 -0.37
N ASP A 258 -11.88 14.68 0.50
CA ASP A 258 -12.20 14.37 1.89
C ASP A 258 -12.27 15.64 2.74
N ILE A 259 -11.64 16.74 2.31
CA ILE A 259 -11.58 18.00 3.07
C ILE A 259 -12.98 18.44 3.48
N PHE A 260 -13.94 18.41 2.56
CA PHE A 260 -15.31 18.87 2.84
C PHE A 260 -16.02 17.93 3.81
N GLU A 261 -16.00 16.63 3.57
CA GLU A 261 -16.61 15.63 4.44
C GLU A 261 -16.05 15.73 5.87
N ARG A 262 -14.75 16.01 5.99
CA ARG A 262 -14.03 16.10 7.26
C ARG A 262 -14.11 17.47 7.93
N THR A 263 -14.78 18.46 7.34
CA THR A 263 -14.99 19.78 7.99
C THR A 263 -16.08 19.74 9.07
N SER A 264 -16.89 18.69 9.12
CA SER A 264 -18.01 18.56 10.06
C SER A 264 -18.14 17.12 10.55
N GLU A 265 -18.23 16.93 11.87
CA GLU A 265 -18.46 15.61 12.50
C GLU A 265 -19.78 14.97 12.07
N HIS A 266 -20.74 15.76 11.56
CA HIS A 266 -22.00 15.24 11.05
C HIS A 266 -21.92 14.70 9.62
N TRP A 267 -20.85 15.01 8.90
CA TRP A 267 -20.64 14.58 7.51
C TRP A 267 -19.65 13.43 7.42
N GLU A 268 -18.63 13.41 8.28
CA GLU A 268 -17.65 12.33 8.35
C GLU A 268 -18.27 11.02 8.86
N HIS A 269 -18.20 9.95 8.06
CA HIS A 269 -18.73 8.64 8.45
C HIS A 269 -17.70 7.51 8.32
N PRO A 270 -17.61 6.55 9.27
CA PRO A 270 -16.61 5.48 9.22
C PRO A 270 -16.68 4.61 7.95
N SER A 271 -17.87 4.49 7.36
CA SER A 271 -18.07 3.75 6.10
C SER A 271 -17.26 4.32 4.93
N SER A 272 -16.97 5.63 4.95
CA SER A 272 -16.23 6.31 3.90
C SER A 272 -14.77 5.84 3.82
N TYR A 273 -14.26 5.21 4.88
CA TYR A 273 -12.86 4.82 4.99
C TYR A 273 -12.58 3.33 4.79
N LEU A 274 -13.52 2.41 5.02
CA LEU A 274 -13.25 0.97 4.89
C LEU A 274 -12.92 0.55 3.46
N GLY A 275 -13.68 1.05 2.46
CA GLY A 275 -13.38 0.76 1.06
C GLY A 275 -11.98 1.27 0.67
N SER A 276 -11.64 2.48 1.10
CA SER A 276 -10.31 3.07 0.88
C SER A 276 -9.21 2.30 1.60
N LEU A 277 -9.43 1.88 2.85
CA LEU A 277 -8.49 1.07 3.63
C LEU A 277 -8.16 -0.24 2.91
N LEU A 278 -9.18 -0.97 2.46
CA LEU A 278 -9.01 -2.22 1.74
C LEU A 278 -8.37 -1.99 0.36
N GLY A 279 -8.79 -0.94 -0.35
CA GLY A 279 -8.19 -0.54 -1.63
C GLY A 279 -6.72 -0.16 -1.52
N MET A 280 -6.29 0.45 -0.42
CA MET A 280 -4.87 0.75 -0.17
C MET A 280 -4.03 -0.53 -0.08
N THR A 281 -4.57 -1.59 0.54
CA THR A 281 -3.87 -2.89 0.61
C THR A 281 -3.76 -3.59 -0.75
N THR A 282 -4.80 -3.49 -1.59
CA THR A 282 -4.74 -4.06 -2.94
C THR A 282 -3.80 -3.27 -3.84
N LEU A 283 -3.56 -1.98 -3.55
CA LEU A 283 -2.58 -1.15 -4.26
C LEU A 283 -1.14 -1.32 -3.74
N ASP A 284 -0.93 -2.20 -2.74
CA ASP A 284 0.38 -2.49 -2.12
C ASP A 284 0.98 -1.28 -1.36
N PHE A 285 0.12 -0.51 -0.69
CA PHE A 285 0.50 0.58 0.21
C PHE A 285 0.21 0.19 1.66
N ILE A 286 1.02 0.72 2.58
CA ILE A 286 0.73 0.67 4.02
C ILE A 286 -0.36 1.71 4.31
N PRO A 287 -1.58 1.30 4.69
CA PRO A 287 -2.62 2.24 5.08
C PRO A 287 -2.26 2.91 6.39
N SER A 288 -2.59 4.19 6.53
CA SER A 288 -2.40 4.94 7.78
C SER A 288 -3.63 5.77 8.13
N SER A 289 -4.09 5.63 9.37
CA SER A 289 -5.19 6.44 9.90
C SER A 289 -4.73 7.73 10.59
N VAL A 290 -3.45 8.09 10.50
CA VAL A 290 -2.83 9.24 11.19
C VAL A 290 -3.58 10.56 11.02
N LEU A 291 -4.21 10.77 9.86
CA LEU A 291 -4.96 12.00 9.59
C LEU A 291 -6.35 12.00 10.20
N LEU A 292 -6.95 10.84 10.44
CA LEU A 292 -8.33 10.72 10.92
C LEU A 292 -8.46 11.18 12.38
N SER A 293 -9.57 11.84 12.67
CA SER A 293 -9.87 12.31 14.01
C SER A 293 -10.12 11.13 14.98
N PRO A 294 -9.99 11.31 16.30
CA PRO A 294 -10.31 10.26 17.26
C PRO A 294 -11.77 9.82 17.21
N GLY A 295 -12.68 10.77 16.96
CA GLY A 295 -14.13 10.52 16.93
C GLY A 295 -14.54 9.54 15.83
N ILE A 296 -13.84 9.56 14.69
CA ILE A 296 -14.13 8.68 13.56
C ILE A 296 -13.47 7.30 13.69
N LYS A 297 -12.40 7.17 14.49
CA LYS A 297 -11.70 5.90 14.78
C LYS A 297 -12.46 5.06 15.81
N ASN A 298 -13.75 4.85 15.56
CA ASN A 298 -14.63 4.04 16.40
C ASN A 298 -14.89 2.66 15.76
N GLU A 299 -15.67 1.82 16.43
CA GLU A 299 -16.12 0.55 15.86
C GLU A 299 -17.12 0.81 14.73
N PRO A 300 -16.95 0.21 13.53
CA PRO A 300 -16.10 -0.94 13.20
C PRO A 300 -14.72 -0.62 12.59
N LEU A 301 -14.43 0.64 12.25
CA LEU A 301 -13.20 1.04 11.55
C LEU A 301 -11.94 0.72 12.34
N LEU A 302 -11.91 0.99 13.65
CA LEU A 302 -10.76 0.73 14.52
C LEU A 302 -10.35 -0.75 14.51
N LYS A 303 -11.34 -1.65 14.50
CA LYS A 303 -11.09 -3.10 14.42
C LYS A 303 -10.52 -3.53 13.07
N ALA A 304 -11.01 -2.94 11.98
CA ALA A 304 -10.48 -3.21 10.65
C ALA A 304 -9.03 -2.74 10.53
N LEU A 305 -8.70 -1.55 11.03
CA LEU A 305 -7.34 -1.02 11.06
C LEU A 305 -6.38 -1.95 11.81
N GLY A 306 -6.74 -2.39 13.01
CA GLY A 306 -5.91 -3.31 13.81
C GLY A 306 -5.76 -4.71 13.21
N ALA A 307 -6.77 -5.18 12.46
CA ALA A 307 -6.67 -6.48 11.77
C ALA A 307 -5.79 -6.40 10.51
N ILE A 308 -5.97 -5.34 9.71
CA ILE A 308 -5.32 -5.18 8.41
C ILE A 308 -3.87 -4.71 8.54
N VAL A 309 -3.62 -3.67 9.33
CA VAL A 309 -2.28 -3.11 9.55
C VAL A 309 -1.60 -3.88 10.67
N SER A 310 -1.42 -5.19 10.46
CA SER A 310 -0.79 -6.09 11.41
C SER A 310 0.74 -6.02 11.33
N GLU A 311 1.43 -6.52 12.35
CA GLU A 311 2.91 -6.61 12.33
C GLU A 311 3.43 -7.45 11.14
N PRO A 312 2.90 -8.65 10.83
CA PRO A 312 3.30 -9.39 9.63
C PRO A 312 3.10 -8.59 8.34
N PHE A 313 1.99 -7.86 8.23
CA PHE A 313 1.71 -7.02 7.07
C PHE A 313 2.76 -5.91 6.93
N ILE A 314 3.09 -5.22 8.02
CA ILE A 314 4.13 -4.17 8.02
C ILE A 314 5.50 -4.76 7.65
N ARG A 315 5.91 -5.86 8.29
CA ARG A 315 7.21 -6.49 8.02
C ARG A 315 7.35 -6.98 6.59
N SER A 316 6.26 -7.47 5.98
CA SER A 316 6.26 -7.84 4.56
C SER A 316 6.54 -6.65 3.62
N HIS A 317 6.26 -5.42 4.03
CA HIS A 317 6.62 -4.22 3.26
C HIS A 317 8.05 -3.75 3.52
N MET A 318 8.63 -4.12 4.67
CA MET A 318 9.99 -3.75 5.06
C MET A 318 11.07 -4.69 4.47
N GLN A 319 10.69 -5.78 3.80
CA GLN A 319 11.61 -6.77 3.22
C GLN A 319 12.56 -7.43 4.24
N ASN A 320 12.18 -7.41 5.53
CA ASN A 320 12.90 -8.06 6.63
C ASN A 320 12.33 -9.47 6.86
N GLU A 321 12.63 -10.38 5.93
CA GLU A 321 12.10 -11.76 5.89
C GLU A 321 12.92 -12.76 6.72
N LEU A 322 14.04 -12.34 7.31
CA LEU A 322 14.87 -13.16 8.20
C LEU A 322 14.16 -13.65 9.49
N TYR A 323 12.90 -13.26 9.72
CA TYR A 323 12.13 -13.58 10.92
C TYR A 323 10.84 -14.38 10.67
N ASP A 324 10.63 -14.92 9.46
CA ASP A 324 9.37 -15.61 9.12
C ASP A 324 9.03 -16.80 10.03
N GLU A 325 10.03 -17.47 10.64
CA GLU A 325 9.77 -18.59 11.54
C GLU A 325 9.07 -18.18 12.85
N GLU A 326 9.42 -17.03 13.45
CA GLU A 326 8.79 -16.54 14.70
C GLU A 326 7.39 -15.95 14.45
N TYR A 327 7.14 -15.41 13.25
CA TYR A 327 5.86 -14.80 12.87
C TYR A 327 4.85 -15.76 12.24
N SER A 328 5.24 -17.00 11.98
CA SER A 328 4.42 -18.09 11.42
C SER A 328 3.08 -18.35 12.15
N SER A 329 2.92 -17.85 13.38
CA SER A 329 1.68 -17.97 14.16
C SER A 329 0.69 -16.80 14.00
N LYS A 330 1.07 -15.71 13.33
CA LYS A 330 0.24 -14.51 13.18
C LYS A 330 -0.50 -14.49 11.84
N PHE A 331 -1.70 -13.91 11.85
CA PHE A 331 -2.51 -13.74 10.64
C PHE A 331 -1.94 -12.66 9.73
N ASN A 332 -1.85 -12.98 8.43
CA ASN A 332 -1.43 -12.09 7.36
C ASN A 332 -2.54 -12.01 6.29
N PRO A 333 -2.77 -10.87 5.62
CA PRO A 333 -3.68 -10.80 4.47
C PRO A 333 -3.45 -11.88 3.41
N ILE A 334 -4.52 -12.56 2.98
CA ILE A 334 -4.45 -13.52 1.88
C ILE A 334 -4.30 -12.77 0.56
N VAL A 335 -3.34 -13.20 -0.27
CA VAL A 335 -3.15 -12.71 -1.63
C VAL A 335 -3.04 -13.89 -2.58
N PHE A 336 -4.10 -14.16 -3.34
CA PHE A 336 -4.08 -15.18 -4.39
C PHE A 336 -3.53 -14.65 -5.71
N PHE A 337 -3.72 -13.36 -6.00
CA PHE A 337 -3.41 -12.79 -7.31
C PHE A 337 -2.46 -11.60 -7.20
N GLU A 338 -1.39 -11.62 -8.00
CA GLU A 338 -0.45 -10.50 -8.13
C GLU A 338 -0.55 -9.93 -9.56
N LEU A 339 -0.89 -8.64 -9.67
CA LEU A 339 -1.13 -7.96 -10.94
C LEU A 339 0.02 -6.99 -11.21
N TYR A 340 0.89 -7.34 -12.16
CA TYR A 340 2.10 -6.58 -12.48
C TYR A 340 1.90 -5.56 -13.60
N ARG A 341 2.71 -4.50 -13.53
CA ARG A 341 2.90 -3.48 -14.58
C ARG A 341 1.72 -2.60 -14.91
N ASN A 342 0.85 -2.38 -13.93
CA ASN A 342 0.12 -1.12 -13.88
C ASN A 342 -0.26 -0.81 -12.44
N SER A 343 0.44 0.13 -11.79
CA SER A 343 -0.01 0.69 -10.51
C SER A 343 -1.35 1.44 -10.64
N ASN A 344 -1.83 1.62 -11.88
CA ASN A 344 -3.16 2.08 -12.21
C ASN A 344 -4.05 0.88 -12.63
N PRO A 345 -5.16 0.60 -11.92
CA PRO A 345 -6.10 -0.48 -12.24
C PRO A 345 -6.66 -0.44 -13.66
N GLU A 346 -6.59 0.68 -14.38
CA GLU A 346 -7.26 0.91 -15.67
C GLU A 346 -7.00 -0.15 -16.75
N ALA A 347 -5.78 -0.66 -16.91
CA ALA A 347 -5.51 -1.67 -17.93
C ALA A 347 -6.23 -2.99 -17.66
N PHE A 348 -6.30 -3.38 -16.38
CA PHE A 348 -7.00 -4.57 -15.92
C PHE A 348 -8.51 -4.33 -15.68
N LEU A 349 -8.94 -3.08 -15.58
CA LEU A 349 -10.36 -2.71 -15.61
C LEU A 349 -10.93 -2.83 -17.03
N LYS A 350 -10.14 -2.49 -18.06
CA LYS A 350 -10.58 -2.55 -19.46
C LYS A 350 -10.82 -3.99 -19.95
N ASP A 351 -10.00 -4.95 -19.53
CA ASP A 351 -10.18 -6.37 -19.89
C ASP A 351 -11.15 -7.13 -18.96
N GLY A 352 -11.66 -6.48 -17.92
CA GLY A 352 -12.67 -7.03 -17.01
C GLY A 352 -12.11 -7.85 -15.86
N LEU A 353 -10.77 -7.93 -15.70
CA LEU A 353 -10.14 -8.75 -14.66
C LEU A 353 -10.42 -8.20 -13.27
N VAL A 354 -10.25 -6.89 -13.06
CA VAL A 354 -10.44 -6.28 -11.73
C VAL A 354 -11.89 -6.48 -11.26
N GLN A 355 -12.87 -6.26 -12.13
CA GLN A 355 -14.28 -6.45 -11.79
C GLN A 355 -14.61 -7.93 -11.49
N PHE A 356 -13.91 -8.87 -12.11
CA PHE A 356 -14.01 -10.29 -11.77
C PHE A 356 -13.43 -10.56 -10.38
N LEU A 357 -12.22 -10.07 -10.10
CA LEU A 357 -11.54 -10.27 -8.82
C LEU A 357 -12.27 -9.59 -7.66
N GLU A 358 -12.75 -8.36 -7.82
CA GLU A 358 -13.56 -7.66 -6.82
C GLU A 358 -14.86 -8.41 -6.48
N ARG A 359 -15.41 -9.16 -7.44
CA ARG A 359 -16.65 -9.91 -7.26
C ARG A 359 -16.47 -11.30 -6.64
N GLN A 360 -15.39 -12.00 -6.94
CA GLN A 360 -15.18 -13.41 -6.54
C GLN A 360 -14.07 -13.60 -5.51
N TYR A 361 -13.12 -12.66 -5.47
CA TYR A 361 -11.88 -12.74 -4.70
C TYR A 361 -11.58 -11.40 -4.03
N ALA A 362 -12.63 -10.73 -3.53
CA ALA A 362 -12.56 -9.35 -3.04
C ALA A 362 -11.39 -9.18 -2.07
N TRP A 363 -10.55 -8.18 -2.36
CA TRP A 363 -9.39 -7.79 -1.53
C TRP A 363 -8.27 -8.83 -1.41
N THR A 364 -8.35 -9.97 -2.10
CA THR A 364 -7.32 -11.03 -2.08
C THR A 364 -6.36 -10.95 -3.27
N PHE A 365 -6.18 -9.76 -3.82
CA PHE A 365 -5.27 -9.48 -4.93
C PHE A 365 -4.45 -8.22 -4.66
N ARG A 366 -3.25 -8.13 -5.24
CA ARG A 366 -2.38 -6.96 -5.12
C ARG A 366 -1.83 -6.50 -6.46
N PHE A 367 -1.84 -5.20 -6.70
CA PHE A 367 -1.12 -4.55 -7.78
C PHE A 367 0.35 -4.40 -7.37
N LYS A 368 1.27 -4.83 -8.24
CA LYS A 368 2.71 -4.70 -8.02
C LYS A 368 3.32 -3.82 -9.12
N ARG A 369 4.10 -2.82 -8.70
CA ARG A 369 4.80 -1.91 -9.62
C ARG A 369 6.04 -2.57 -10.22
N GLU A 370 6.82 -3.28 -9.40
CA GLU A 370 8.09 -3.87 -9.77
C GLU A 370 8.06 -5.38 -9.58
N LEU A 371 8.68 -6.10 -10.51
CA LEU A 371 8.92 -7.53 -10.39
C LEU A 371 10.20 -7.76 -9.56
N LYS A 372 10.11 -7.53 -8.25
CA LYS A 372 11.15 -7.97 -7.30
C LYS A 372 10.81 -9.39 -6.88
N VAL A 373 11.55 -10.35 -7.42
CA VAL A 373 11.38 -11.77 -7.11
C VAL A 373 12.65 -12.24 -6.43
N ASN A 374 12.51 -12.67 -5.18
CA ASN A 374 13.53 -13.48 -4.56
C ASN A 374 13.35 -14.91 -5.07
N PHE A 375 14.33 -15.42 -5.83
CA PHE A 375 14.21 -16.74 -6.43
C PHE A 375 14.57 -17.89 -5.48
N ASP A 376 15.04 -17.55 -4.27
CA ASP A 376 15.40 -18.51 -3.22
C ASP A 376 14.18 -18.89 -2.34
N GLU A 377 13.00 -18.29 -2.58
CA GLU A 377 11.75 -18.57 -1.88
C GLU A 377 10.86 -19.58 -2.59
N GLU A 378 10.05 -20.31 -1.81
CA GLU A 378 8.90 -21.01 -2.37
C GLU A 378 7.92 -19.98 -2.95
N PHE A 379 7.69 -20.02 -4.25
CA PHE A 379 6.89 -19.02 -4.97
C PHE A 379 5.41 -18.99 -4.60
N GLY A 380 5.00 -19.86 -3.67
CA GLY A 380 3.65 -20.06 -3.18
C GLY A 380 2.67 -20.42 -4.30
N ASP A 381 1.42 -20.62 -3.92
CA ASP A 381 0.37 -21.06 -4.84
C ASP A 381 -0.32 -19.89 -5.60
N LYS A 382 0.37 -18.74 -5.67
CA LYS A 382 -0.13 -17.47 -6.22
C LYS A 382 -0.22 -17.48 -7.73
N VAL A 383 -1.23 -16.79 -8.26
CA VAL A 383 -1.43 -16.57 -9.70
C VAL A 383 -0.98 -15.16 -10.08
N ARG A 384 -0.05 -15.06 -11.02
CA ARG A 384 0.59 -13.80 -11.41
C ARG A 384 0.12 -13.34 -12.79
N PHE A 385 -0.34 -12.10 -12.90
CA PHE A 385 -0.78 -11.49 -14.16
C PHE A 385 0.25 -10.47 -14.63
N PHE A 386 0.67 -10.58 -15.88
CA PHE A 386 1.59 -9.65 -16.53
C PHE A 386 0.96 -9.04 -17.77
N LYS A 387 1.06 -7.72 -17.89
CA LYS A 387 0.82 -7.01 -19.15
C LYS A 387 2.10 -7.03 -19.99
N GLY A 388 2.00 -7.52 -21.23
CA GLY A 388 3.11 -7.49 -22.18
C GLY A 388 3.44 -6.08 -22.66
N GLU A 389 2.45 -5.18 -22.67
CA GLU A 389 2.68 -3.75 -22.95
C GLU A 389 3.73 -3.17 -22.00
N GLY A 390 4.80 -2.64 -22.61
CA GLY A 390 5.93 -2.05 -21.92
C GLY A 390 6.95 -3.04 -21.38
N LEU A 391 6.65 -4.34 -21.25
CA LEU A 391 7.54 -5.37 -20.65
C LEU A 391 8.92 -5.33 -21.31
N ASP A 392 9.99 -5.25 -20.50
CA ASP A 392 11.35 -5.22 -21.02
C ASP A 392 11.99 -6.62 -21.04
N SER A 393 13.20 -6.72 -21.61
CA SER A 393 13.93 -7.99 -21.71
C SER A 393 14.30 -8.60 -20.35
N SER A 394 14.64 -7.79 -19.35
CA SER A 394 15.08 -8.25 -18.04
C SER A 394 13.91 -8.83 -17.24
N GLU A 395 12.77 -8.16 -17.31
CA GLU A 395 11.55 -8.64 -16.66
C GLU A 395 10.96 -9.83 -17.36
N PHE A 396 10.97 -9.85 -18.70
CA PHE A 396 10.52 -11.01 -19.44
C PHE A 396 11.34 -12.26 -19.05
N GLN A 397 12.66 -12.12 -18.92
CA GLN A 397 13.50 -13.21 -18.39
C GLN A 397 13.07 -13.64 -16.99
N SER A 398 12.69 -12.69 -16.12
CA SER A 398 12.21 -12.98 -14.77
C SER A 398 10.84 -13.69 -14.79
N VAL A 399 9.94 -13.33 -15.70
CA VAL A 399 8.66 -14.04 -15.93
C VAL A 399 8.93 -15.48 -16.37
N ILE A 400 9.87 -15.70 -17.30
CA ILE A 400 10.24 -17.06 -17.73
C ILE A 400 10.88 -17.85 -16.58
N LYS A 401 11.74 -17.23 -15.76
CA LYS A 401 12.30 -17.89 -14.57
C LYS A 401 11.21 -18.30 -13.57
N LEU A 402 10.24 -17.42 -13.30
CA LEU A 402 9.09 -17.75 -12.46
C LEU A 402 8.32 -18.96 -12.99
N PHE A 403 8.07 -19.01 -14.30
CA PHE A 403 7.44 -20.16 -14.94
C PHE A 403 8.23 -21.45 -14.78
N MET A 404 9.54 -21.39 -15.02
CA MET A 404 10.44 -22.54 -14.86
C MET A 404 10.47 -23.06 -13.41
N ASN A 405 10.26 -22.17 -12.44
CA ASN A 405 10.19 -22.51 -11.01
C ASN A 405 8.77 -22.89 -10.53
N GLY A 406 7.85 -23.24 -11.43
CA GLY A 406 6.53 -23.77 -11.05
C GLY A 406 5.42 -22.73 -10.89
N SER A 407 5.67 -21.45 -11.19
CA SER A 407 4.63 -20.41 -11.02
C SER A 407 3.45 -20.54 -12.00
N LYS A 408 2.27 -20.10 -11.52
CA LYS A 408 1.04 -19.95 -12.31
C LYS A 408 0.97 -18.53 -12.88
N ILE A 409 1.04 -18.38 -14.19
CA ILE A 409 1.21 -17.08 -14.86
C ILE A 409 0.15 -16.87 -15.94
N PHE A 410 -0.43 -15.67 -15.95
CA PHE A 410 -1.13 -15.10 -17.11
C PHE A 410 -0.25 -14.03 -17.77
N LEU A 411 -0.04 -14.14 -19.07
CA LEU A 411 0.73 -13.17 -19.85
C LEU A 411 -0.12 -12.61 -21.00
N ASP A 412 -0.41 -11.31 -20.93
CA ASP A 412 -1.08 -10.59 -22.01
C ASP A 412 -0.08 -10.25 -23.11
N LEU A 413 -0.32 -10.73 -24.33
CA LEU A 413 0.54 -10.48 -25.48
C LEU A 413 0.23 -9.15 -26.20
N SER A 414 -0.89 -8.50 -25.87
CA SER A 414 -1.24 -7.22 -26.47
C SER A 414 -0.22 -6.13 -26.10
N GLY A 415 0.27 -5.41 -27.12
CA GLY A 415 1.30 -4.38 -26.96
C GLY A 415 2.71 -4.89 -26.61
N MET A 416 2.94 -6.21 -26.57
CA MET A 416 4.25 -6.78 -26.27
C MET A 416 5.21 -6.62 -27.45
N ASN A 417 6.49 -6.35 -27.16
CA ASN A 417 7.53 -6.24 -28.19
C ASN A 417 7.66 -7.56 -28.98
N GLU A 418 7.65 -7.48 -30.32
CA GLU A 418 7.74 -8.65 -31.20
C GLU A 418 8.95 -9.54 -30.92
N ASP A 419 10.09 -8.97 -30.53
CA ASP A 419 11.29 -9.74 -30.18
C ASP A 419 11.06 -10.60 -28.93
N LEU A 420 10.30 -10.10 -27.96
CA LEU A 420 9.95 -10.87 -26.76
C LEU A 420 8.93 -11.97 -27.07
N VAL A 421 7.97 -11.70 -27.97
CA VAL A 421 7.04 -12.73 -28.47
C VAL A 421 7.81 -13.84 -29.18
N ARG A 422 8.74 -13.50 -30.09
CA ARG A 422 9.60 -14.49 -30.76
C ARG A 422 10.47 -15.27 -29.78
N ARG A 423 10.97 -14.63 -28.72
CA ARG A 423 11.72 -15.31 -27.65
C ARG A 423 10.84 -16.30 -26.88
N LEU A 424 9.58 -15.98 -26.60
CA LEU A 424 8.64 -16.91 -25.99
C LEU A 424 8.41 -18.13 -26.90
N ASP A 425 8.15 -17.91 -28.19
CA ASP A 425 7.96 -18.98 -29.16
C ASP A 425 9.21 -19.87 -29.29
N THR A 426 10.40 -19.24 -29.34
CA THR A 426 11.69 -19.94 -29.39
C THR A 426 11.90 -20.80 -28.15
N PHE A 427 11.62 -20.25 -26.95
CA PHE A 427 11.71 -20.97 -25.69
C PHE A 427 10.77 -22.19 -25.65
N VAL A 428 9.54 -22.05 -26.12
CA VAL A 428 8.56 -23.15 -26.23
C VAL A 428 9.07 -24.26 -27.16
N LEU A 429 9.61 -23.88 -28.31
CA LEU A 429 10.14 -24.82 -29.31
C LEU A 429 11.40 -25.53 -28.82
N GLU A 430 12.38 -24.80 -28.28
CA GLU A 430 13.66 -25.34 -27.80
C GLU A 430 13.47 -26.33 -26.65
N ASN A 431 12.49 -26.09 -25.78
CA ASN A 431 12.17 -26.98 -24.66
C ASN A 431 11.11 -28.03 -24.99
N SER A 432 10.64 -28.09 -26.25
CA SER A 432 9.60 -29.03 -26.70
C SER A 432 8.35 -29.03 -25.82
N LEU A 433 7.92 -27.84 -25.37
CA LEU A 433 6.81 -27.71 -24.42
C LEU A 433 5.48 -27.99 -25.11
N LYS A 434 4.57 -28.64 -24.37
CA LYS A 434 3.21 -28.87 -24.85
C LYS A 434 2.43 -27.56 -24.82
N GLU A 435 1.98 -27.12 -25.99
CA GLU A 435 1.15 -25.92 -26.15
C GLU A 435 -0.28 -26.31 -26.58
N GLU A 436 -1.27 -25.89 -25.79
CA GLU A 436 -2.70 -26.09 -26.08
C GLU A 436 -3.32 -24.74 -26.48
N LYS A 437 -3.76 -24.60 -27.74
CA LYS A 437 -4.36 -23.37 -28.27
C LYS A 437 -5.87 -23.49 -28.38
N ILE A 438 -6.58 -22.49 -27.87
CA ILE A 438 -8.04 -22.39 -27.99
C ILE A 438 -8.39 -20.97 -28.42
N ASN A 439 -9.23 -20.85 -29.44
CA ASN A 439 -9.83 -19.56 -29.79
C ASN A 439 -11.19 -19.47 -29.09
N TYR A 440 -11.23 -18.74 -27.97
CA TYR A 440 -12.44 -18.57 -27.16
C TYR A 440 -13.06 -17.18 -27.41
N VAL A 441 -13.12 -16.32 -26.40
CA VAL A 441 -13.44 -14.88 -26.56
C VAL A 441 -12.21 -14.10 -27.06
N SER A 442 -11.04 -14.51 -26.58
CA SER A 442 -9.72 -14.10 -27.06
C SER A 442 -8.92 -15.38 -27.38
N PRO A 443 -7.94 -15.36 -28.30
CA PRO A 443 -6.97 -16.43 -28.44
C PRO A 443 -6.28 -16.67 -27.11
N VAL A 444 -6.30 -17.90 -26.64
CA VAL A 444 -5.62 -18.34 -25.42
C VAL A 444 -4.70 -19.49 -25.79
N SER A 445 -3.46 -19.46 -25.29
CA SER A 445 -2.59 -20.63 -25.28
C SER A 445 -2.20 -21.00 -23.87
N LYS A 446 -2.18 -22.29 -23.58
CA LYS A 446 -1.70 -22.84 -22.31
C LYS A 446 -0.41 -23.61 -22.58
N ILE A 447 0.64 -23.25 -21.85
CA ILE A 447 1.96 -23.86 -21.91
C ILE A 447 2.26 -24.40 -20.51
N THR A 448 2.72 -25.64 -20.42
CA THR A 448 3.00 -26.32 -19.15
C THR A 448 4.43 -26.87 -19.11
N LEU A 449 5.13 -26.69 -17.99
CA LEU A 449 6.45 -27.25 -17.71
C LEU A 449 6.53 -27.65 -16.24
N GLY A 450 6.54 -28.96 -15.94
CA GLY A 450 6.44 -29.43 -14.56
C GLY A 450 5.15 -28.94 -13.91
N GLU A 451 5.27 -28.25 -12.78
CA GLU A 451 4.16 -27.56 -12.08
C GLU A 451 3.86 -26.17 -12.66
N GLY A 452 4.79 -25.62 -13.46
CA GLY A 452 4.67 -24.30 -14.05
C GLY A 452 3.62 -24.25 -15.15
N VAL A 453 2.81 -23.19 -15.13
CA VAL A 453 1.76 -22.96 -16.14
C VAL A 453 1.81 -21.51 -16.59
N ILE A 454 1.99 -21.28 -17.89
CA ILE A 454 1.74 -19.99 -18.53
C ILE A 454 0.47 -20.10 -19.35
N ILE A 455 -0.45 -19.17 -19.13
CA ILE A 455 -1.60 -18.93 -20.00
C ILE A 455 -1.40 -17.58 -20.69
N THR A 456 -1.23 -17.60 -22.01
CA THR A 456 -1.16 -16.37 -22.80
C THR A 456 -2.55 -15.96 -23.30
N TYR A 457 -2.80 -14.66 -23.42
CA TYR A 457 -4.04 -14.12 -23.98
C TYR A 457 -3.80 -12.78 -24.68
N SER A 458 -4.81 -12.25 -25.37
CA SER A 458 -4.78 -10.90 -25.93
C SER A 458 -5.92 -10.03 -25.37
N SER A 459 -5.58 -8.98 -24.63
CA SER A 459 -6.57 -8.07 -24.03
C SER A 459 -7.25 -7.14 -25.04
N GLU A 460 -6.62 -6.82 -26.18
CA GLU A 460 -7.23 -5.98 -27.22
C GLU A 460 -8.57 -6.53 -27.69
N LYS A 461 -8.68 -7.86 -27.83
CA LYS A 461 -9.93 -8.53 -28.21
C LYS A 461 -10.98 -8.55 -27.10
N LEU A 462 -10.56 -8.45 -25.83
CA LEU A 462 -11.48 -8.36 -24.69
C LEU A 462 -12.05 -6.95 -24.54
N ASN A 463 -11.32 -5.91 -24.95
CA ASN A 463 -11.74 -4.52 -24.74
C ASN A 463 -13.11 -4.19 -25.37
N SER A 464 -13.39 -4.73 -26.56
CA SER A 464 -14.64 -4.52 -27.31
C SER A 464 -15.81 -5.43 -26.88
N VAL A 465 -15.57 -6.38 -25.98
CA VAL A 465 -16.56 -7.38 -25.55
C VAL A 465 -17.43 -6.84 -24.40
N PRO A 466 -18.71 -7.20 -24.29
CA PRO A 466 -19.53 -6.82 -23.12
C PRO A 466 -19.01 -7.40 -21.80
N LEU A 467 -19.11 -6.63 -20.70
CA LEU A 467 -18.57 -7.02 -19.37
C LEU A 467 -18.99 -8.43 -18.94
N VAL A 468 -20.26 -8.83 -19.12
CA VAL A 468 -20.75 -10.16 -18.75
C VAL A 468 -19.95 -11.29 -19.41
N LYS A 469 -19.53 -11.11 -20.67
CA LYS A 469 -18.69 -12.09 -21.37
C LYS A 469 -17.25 -12.05 -20.89
N LYS A 470 -16.72 -10.87 -20.50
CA LYS A 470 -15.39 -10.75 -19.87
C LYS A 470 -15.33 -11.47 -18.52
N LEU A 471 -16.37 -11.32 -17.70
CA LEU A 471 -16.46 -12.00 -16.41
C LEU A 471 -16.46 -13.52 -16.57
N LYS A 472 -17.25 -14.06 -17.50
CA LYS A 472 -17.25 -15.50 -17.82
C LYS A 472 -15.92 -16.01 -18.37
N PHE A 473 -15.23 -15.16 -19.14
CA PHE A 473 -13.89 -15.46 -19.64
C PHE A 473 -12.92 -15.65 -18.47
N TRP A 474 -12.88 -14.72 -17.52
CA TRP A 474 -12.02 -14.82 -16.34
C TRP A 474 -12.40 -15.95 -15.39
N GLU A 475 -13.70 -16.16 -15.16
CA GLU A 475 -14.21 -17.29 -14.39
C GLU A 475 -13.70 -18.62 -14.95
N THR A 476 -13.80 -18.80 -16.27
CA THR A 476 -13.32 -20.02 -16.95
C THR A 476 -11.81 -20.16 -16.81
N LEU A 477 -11.05 -19.09 -17.07
CA LEU A 477 -9.58 -19.17 -17.05
C LEU A 477 -9.00 -19.38 -15.64
N VAL A 478 -9.53 -18.68 -14.64
CA VAL A 478 -9.05 -18.80 -13.26
C VAL A 478 -9.44 -20.16 -12.66
N SER A 479 -10.55 -20.76 -13.11
CA SER A 479 -10.95 -22.10 -12.65
C SER A 479 -9.90 -23.19 -12.93
N TYR A 480 -9.05 -23.03 -13.95
CA TYR A 480 -7.96 -23.99 -14.24
C TYR A 480 -6.91 -24.08 -13.13
N PHE A 481 -6.79 -23.05 -12.30
CA PHE A 481 -5.86 -23.05 -11.17
C PHE A 481 -6.45 -23.63 -9.89
N ASN A 482 -7.74 -24.00 -9.90
CA ASN A 482 -8.42 -24.70 -8.81
C ASN A 482 -8.23 -24.03 -7.44
N ILE A 483 -8.19 -22.70 -7.41
CA ILE A 483 -8.00 -21.92 -6.18
C ILE A 483 -9.16 -22.24 -5.23
N ARG A 484 -8.81 -22.80 -4.08
CA ARG A 484 -9.80 -23.11 -3.03
C ARG A 484 -10.08 -21.84 -2.25
N HIS A 485 -11.31 -21.34 -2.29
CA HIS A 485 -11.75 -20.17 -1.53
C HIS A 485 -13.22 -20.33 -1.11
N LEU A 486 -13.61 -19.68 -0.02
CA LEU A 486 -14.99 -19.71 0.47
C LEU A 486 -15.75 -18.51 -0.10
N ASP A 487 -16.88 -18.78 -0.75
CA ASP A 487 -17.75 -17.73 -1.28
C ASP A 487 -18.54 -17.06 -0.15
N ILE A 488 -18.60 -15.72 -0.21
CA ILE A 488 -19.37 -14.90 0.70
C ILE A 488 -20.46 -14.18 -0.08
N GLU A 489 -21.71 -14.49 0.26
CA GLU A 489 -22.89 -13.78 -0.22
C GLU A 489 -23.27 -12.72 0.82
N THR A 490 -23.40 -11.46 0.40
CA THR A 490 -23.88 -10.36 1.25
C THR A 490 -25.17 -9.81 0.68
N ASP A 491 -26.18 -9.57 1.53
CA ASP A 491 -27.52 -9.20 1.06
C ASP A 491 -27.55 -7.83 0.34
N GLU A 492 -26.65 -6.89 0.65
CA GLU A 492 -26.62 -5.52 0.11
C GLU A 492 -25.25 -4.82 0.34
N ASP A 493 -25.03 -3.67 -0.31
CA ASP A 493 -23.90 -2.78 -0.04
C ASP A 493 -23.77 -2.41 1.45
N GLY A 494 -22.52 -2.26 1.91
CA GLY A 494 -22.17 -1.78 3.27
C GLY A 494 -21.78 -2.86 4.28
N VAL A 495 -21.67 -4.12 3.85
CA VAL A 495 -20.90 -5.15 4.58
C VAL A 495 -19.53 -5.26 3.92
N PHE A 496 -18.49 -4.94 4.66
CA PHE A 496 -17.11 -5.14 4.24
C PHE A 496 -16.59 -6.43 4.86
N TYR A 497 -15.77 -7.16 4.11
CA TYR A 497 -15.09 -8.33 4.64
C TYR A 497 -13.67 -8.41 4.12
N PHE A 498 -12.82 -9.13 4.84
CA PHE A 498 -11.43 -9.32 4.47
C PHE A 498 -10.89 -10.64 4.99
N TRP A 499 -10.00 -11.25 4.21
CA TRP A 499 -9.42 -12.55 4.49
C TRP A 499 -7.98 -12.47 4.95
N HIS A 500 -7.67 -13.19 6.02
CA HIS A 500 -6.31 -13.43 6.49
C HIS A 500 -6.05 -14.93 6.58
N SER A 501 -4.79 -15.35 6.51
CA SER A 501 -4.40 -16.70 6.87
C SER A 501 -3.16 -16.72 7.75
N ARG A 502 -2.96 -17.87 8.39
CA ARG A 502 -1.72 -18.24 9.05
C ARG A 502 -1.49 -19.74 8.87
N PRO A 503 -0.22 -20.21 8.88
CA PRO A 503 0.10 -21.61 9.05
C PRO A 503 -0.61 -22.25 10.26
N SER A 504 -0.93 -23.52 10.12
CA SER A 504 -1.42 -24.34 11.24
C SER A 504 -0.32 -24.53 12.30
N ASN A 505 -0.72 -24.54 13.56
CA ASN A 505 0.21 -24.86 14.66
C ASN A 505 0.22 -26.37 14.97
N ALA A 506 1.07 -26.76 15.92
CA ALA A 506 1.24 -28.17 16.34
C ALA A 506 -0.05 -28.83 16.89
N TYR A 507 -1.09 -28.07 17.24
CA TYR A 507 -2.39 -28.57 17.69
C TYR A 507 -3.44 -28.64 16.57
N GLU A 508 -3.12 -28.15 15.38
CA GLU A 508 -4.00 -28.01 14.21
C GLU A 508 -3.56 -28.91 13.03
N LEU A 509 -2.89 -30.04 13.33
CA LEU A 509 -2.27 -30.94 12.33
C LEU A 509 -3.21 -31.50 11.25
N SER A 510 -4.53 -31.38 11.43
CA SER A 510 -5.52 -31.77 10.42
C SER A 510 -5.72 -30.73 9.32
N TYR A 511 -5.09 -29.56 9.44
CA TYR A 511 -5.24 -28.43 8.53
C TYR A 511 -3.86 -27.96 8.07
N GLU A 512 -3.77 -27.52 6.82
CA GLU A 512 -2.55 -26.90 6.28
C GLU A 512 -2.42 -25.46 6.75
N GLU A 513 -3.52 -24.72 6.73
CA GLU A 513 -3.59 -23.35 7.21
C GLU A 513 -4.93 -23.03 7.86
N ILE A 514 -4.93 -21.98 8.67
CA ILE A 514 -6.13 -21.39 9.25
C ILE A 514 -6.44 -20.09 8.50
N ARG A 515 -7.63 -20.01 7.91
CA ARG A 515 -8.15 -18.80 7.26
C ARG A 515 -9.18 -18.11 8.13
N ARG A 516 -9.01 -16.81 8.31
CA ARG A 516 -9.94 -15.93 9.02
C ARG A 516 -10.61 -14.99 8.04
N VAL A 517 -11.93 -14.92 8.07
CA VAL A 517 -12.66 -13.79 7.51
C VAL A 517 -13.15 -12.89 8.63
N SER A 518 -12.89 -11.60 8.50
CA SER A 518 -13.48 -10.58 9.36
C SER A 518 -14.55 -9.82 8.59
N LEU A 519 -15.75 -9.68 9.16
CA LEU A 519 -16.89 -8.98 8.58
C LEU A 519 -17.24 -7.75 9.41
N TYR A 520 -17.59 -6.66 8.74
CA TYR A 520 -17.89 -5.36 9.33
C TYR A 520 -19.14 -4.76 8.69
N ASN A 521 -20.13 -4.40 9.50
CA ASN A 521 -21.29 -3.64 9.05
C ASN A 521 -21.11 -2.17 9.38
N THR A 522 -20.89 -1.35 8.34
CA THR A 522 -20.73 0.09 8.49
C THR A 522 -22.02 0.86 8.28
N THR A 523 -23.17 0.19 8.12
CA THR A 523 -24.43 0.88 7.86
C THR A 523 -25.23 1.09 9.13
N SER A 524 -26.17 2.04 9.07
CA SER A 524 -27.16 2.27 10.14
C SER A 524 -28.27 1.21 10.18
N TYR A 525 -28.20 0.17 9.32
CA TYR A 525 -29.21 -0.87 9.19
C TYR A 525 -28.64 -2.25 9.51
N LYS A 526 -29.52 -3.19 9.83
CA LYS A 526 -29.15 -4.59 10.00
C LYS A 526 -28.80 -5.18 8.63
N LYS A 527 -27.69 -5.92 8.57
CA LYS A 527 -27.22 -6.60 7.36
C LYS A 527 -27.05 -8.10 7.61
N LYS A 528 -27.00 -8.88 6.53
CA LYS A 528 -26.67 -10.30 6.60
C LYS A 528 -25.57 -10.65 5.62
N ALA A 529 -24.77 -11.63 6.02
CA ALA A 529 -23.81 -12.29 5.18
C ALA A 529 -23.97 -13.80 5.35
N LYS A 530 -23.72 -14.54 4.28
CA LYS A 530 -23.76 -16.00 4.25
C LYS A 530 -22.47 -16.51 3.63
N ILE A 531 -21.82 -17.42 4.33
CA ILE A 531 -20.61 -18.08 3.86
C ILE A 531 -21.00 -19.51 3.50
N SER A 532 -20.91 -19.86 2.23
CA SER A 532 -21.30 -21.18 1.75
C SER A 532 -20.30 -22.24 2.22
N GLY A 533 -20.78 -23.39 2.70
CA GLY A 533 -19.92 -24.50 3.07
C GLY A 533 -19.20 -25.09 1.85
N ALA A 534 -17.93 -25.45 2.01
CA ALA A 534 -17.13 -26.10 0.97
C ALA A 534 -16.38 -27.31 1.53
N LYS A 535 -16.13 -28.31 0.68
CA LYS A 535 -15.57 -29.61 1.10
C LYS A 535 -14.19 -29.53 1.74
N ASN A 536 -13.38 -28.53 1.39
CA ASN A 536 -12.00 -28.36 1.84
C ASN A 536 -11.87 -27.43 3.06
N PHE A 537 -12.99 -27.07 3.69
CA PHE A 537 -13.00 -26.13 4.80
C PHE A 537 -13.81 -26.66 5.98
N ALA A 538 -13.22 -26.58 7.17
CA ALA A 538 -13.89 -26.85 8.43
C ALA A 538 -14.05 -25.54 9.20
N PHE A 539 -15.28 -25.20 9.59
CA PHE A 539 -15.48 -24.08 10.51
C PHE A 539 -14.96 -24.44 11.90
N LEU A 540 -14.09 -23.59 12.46
CA LEU A 540 -13.43 -23.85 13.73
C LEU A 540 -14.06 -23.08 14.88
N LYS A 541 -14.15 -21.76 14.76
CA LYS A 541 -14.64 -20.88 15.82
C LYS A 541 -15.02 -19.49 15.33
N THR A 542 -15.83 -18.83 16.14
CA THR A 542 -16.13 -17.40 16.01
C THR A 542 -15.29 -16.60 17.02
N VAL A 543 -14.74 -15.48 16.59
CA VAL A 543 -13.88 -14.59 17.39
C VAL A 543 -14.37 -13.14 17.25
N ASP A 544 -14.07 -12.30 18.23
CA ASP A 544 -14.31 -10.84 18.20
C ASP A 544 -15.76 -10.41 17.94
N GLN A 545 -16.74 -11.21 18.38
CA GLN A 545 -18.17 -10.94 18.18
C GLN A 545 -18.61 -9.64 18.85
N GLN A 546 -19.18 -8.74 18.06
CA GLN A 546 -19.84 -7.53 18.55
C GLN A 546 -21.09 -7.23 17.75
N LYS A 547 -22.21 -7.06 18.46
CA LYS A 547 -23.52 -6.72 17.88
C LYS A 547 -23.85 -7.61 16.66
N VAL A 548 -23.59 -8.90 16.79
CA VAL A 548 -23.68 -9.89 15.72
C VAL A 548 -24.33 -11.16 16.25
N GLU A 549 -25.09 -11.84 15.40
CA GLU A 549 -25.60 -13.18 15.65
C GLU A 549 -25.06 -14.11 14.56
N VAL A 550 -24.38 -15.18 14.96
CA VAL A 550 -23.80 -16.17 14.03
C VAL A 550 -24.54 -17.50 14.20
N ARG A 551 -25.02 -18.07 13.10
CA ARG A 551 -25.70 -19.37 13.06
C ARG A 551 -24.98 -20.29 12.08
N SER A 552 -24.53 -21.44 12.59
CA SER A 552 -23.98 -22.51 11.75
C SER A 552 -25.11 -23.41 11.26
N THR A 553 -25.13 -23.71 9.96
CA THR A 553 -26.11 -24.56 9.30
C THR A 553 -25.39 -25.61 8.45
N PRO A 554 -26.07 -26.72 8.04
CA PRO A 554 -25.45 -27.72 7.16
C PRO A 554 -24.97 -27.17 5.80
N ILE A 555 -25.53 -26.04 5.34
CA ILE A 555 -25.18 -25.42 4.06
C ILE A 555 -24.11 -24.33 4.18
N GLY A 556 -23.72 -23.95 5.39
CA GLY A 556 -22.78 -22.85 5.63
C GLY A 556 -23.05 -22.05 6.90
N ILE A 557 -22.49 -20.85 6.99
CA ILE A 557 -22.62 -19.96 8.14
C ILE A 557 -23.46 -18.75 7.75
N GLU A 558 -24.48 -18.45 8.54
CA GLU A 558 -25.27 -17.23 8.43
C GLU A 558 -24.84 -16.25 9.52
N VAL A 559 -24.58 -15.00 9.12
CA VAL A 559 -24.13 -13.92 10.00
C VAL A 559 -25.13 -12.78 9.89
N GLN A 560 -25.71 -12.37 11.01
CA GLN A 560 -26.57 -11.19 11.09
C GLN A 560 -25.85 -10.09 11.86
N LEU A 561 -25.49 -9.01 11.17
CA LEU A 561 -24.75 -7.87 11.73
C LEU A 561 -25.73 -6.73 12.02
N LEU A 562 -25.81 -6.30 13.27
CA LEU A 562 -26.49 -5.04 13.62
C LEU A 562 -25.63 -3.84 13.20
N PRO A 563 -26.15 -2.60 13.26
CA PRO A 563 -25.36 -1.39 12.94
C PRO A 563 -24.07 -1.29 13.75
N GLY A 564 -22.95 -1.09 13.06
CA GLY A 564 -21.60 -1.10 13.65
C GLY A 564 -21.14 -2.48 14.14
N GLY A 565 -21.84 -3.55 13.79
CA GLY A 565 -21.50 -4.92 14.18
C GLY A 565 -20.26 -5.44 13.45
N SER A 566 -19.51 -6.31 14.12
CA SER A 566 -18.33 -6.96 13.56
C SER A 566 -18.15 -8.37 14.10
N VAL A 567 -17.53 -9.24 13.30
CA VAL A 567 -17.20 -10.61 13.69
C VAL A 567 -16.02 -11.14 12.88
N SER A 568 -15.22 -12.02 13.49
CA SER A 568 -14.21 -12.81 12.80
C SER A 568 -14.59 -14.30 12.87
N LEU A 569 -14.39 -15.04 11.78
CA LEU A 569 -14.68 -16.46 11.67
C LEU A 569 -13.44 -17.21 11.19
N ASP A 570 -13.02 -18.24 11.93
CA ASP A 570 -11.86 -19.07 11.62
C ASP A 570 -12.29 -20.37 10.95
N PHE A 571 -11.60 -20.71 9.86
CA PHE A 571 -11.78 -21.92 9.07
C PHE A 571 -10.44 -22.64 8.91
N GLY A 572 -10.41 -23.95 9.16
CA GLY A 572 -9.27 -24.81 8.82
C GLY A 572 -9.37 -25.25 7.37
N PHE A 573 -8.32 -25.02 6.59
CA PHE A 573 -8.19 -25.48 5.21
C PHE A 573 -7.43 -26.82 5.17
N TYR A 574 -7.90 -27.75 4.35
CA TYR A 574 -7.27 -29.04 4.10
C TYR A 574 -7.50 -29.47 2.66
N GLU A 575 -6.50 -30.09 2.02
CA GLU A 575 -6.61 -30.63 0.65
C GLU A 575 -7.47 -31.89 0.52
#